data_AF-A0A550D486-F1
#
_entry.id   AF-A0A550D486-F1
#
_cell.length_a   1.000
_cell.length_b   1.000
_cell.length_c   1.000
_cell.angle_alpha   90.00
_cell.angle_beta   90.00
_cell.angle_gamma   90.00
#
_symmetry.space_group_name_H-M   'P 1'
#
loop_
_entity.id
_entity.type
_entity.pdbx_description
1 polymer ?
#
loop_
_entity_poly.entity_id
_entity_poly.type
_entity_poly.pdbx_seq_one_letter_code
_entity_poly.pdbx_strand_id
1 'polypeptide(L)'
;MTNLIFLEFISISSLLYVLSTLLQLTAERKAAEILRNSSKVIDLAKIESLLSLIHILSSDNMSEILEGAILAVPLKLPMDDAIKFISDNWSSFKSLVDVLNSKIEKVNKLVFLENEIKTSLRNVSIINKLLLILLLSSIILILTNQIVTSFLLSGLTFGISLMSVILSVTSIRYTREFKRIGESCIKGD
;
A
#
# COMPACT_ATOMS: atom_id res chain seq x y z
N MET A 1 -29.17 11.82 -35.12
CA MET A 1 -27.75 11.59 -34.76
C MET A 1 -27.52 11.68 -33.25
N THR A 2 -28.05 12.71 -32.57
CA THR A 2 -27.92 12.94 -31.12
C THR A 2 -28.45 11.81 -30.23
N ASN A 3 -29.58 11.18 -30.58
CA ASN A 3 -30.14 10.05 -29.83
C ASN A 3 -29.26 8.79 -29.87
N LEU A 4 -28.47 8.59 -30.94
CA LEU A 4 -27.63 7.40 -31.09
C LEU A 4 -26.37 7.52 -30.21
N ILE A 5 -25.71 8.69 -30.27
CA ILE A 5 -24.55 9.04 -29.42
C ILE A 5 -24.93 9.00 -27.94
N PHE A 6 -26.13 9.50 -27.60
CA PHE A 6 -26.65 9.47 -26.23
C PHE A 6 -26.83 8.03 -25.71
N LEU A 7 -27.39 7.14 -26.54
CA LEU A 7 -27.59 5.73 -26.19
C LEU A 7 -26.26 4.98 -26.03
N GLU A 8 -25.29 5.26 -26.89
CA GLU A 8 -23.92 4.74 -26.78
C GLU A 8 -23.27 5.17 -25.46
N PHE A 9 -23.42 6.44 -25.07
CA PHE A 9 -22.82 6.98 -23.86
C PHE A 9 -23.37 6.32 -22.59
N ILE A 10 -24.68 6.11 -22.52
CA ILE A 10 -25.34 5.41 -21.42
C ILE A 10 -24.91 3.94 -21.37
N SER A 11 -24.82 3.30 -22.54
CA SER A 11 -24.41 1.90 -22.65
C SER A 11 -22.97 1.70 -22.18
N ILE A 12 -22.03 2.55 -22.60
CA ILE A 12 -20.63 2.52 -22.16
C ILE A 12 -20.52 2.81 -20.67
N SER A 13 -21.25 3.82 -20.17
CA SER A 13 -21.23 4.17 -18.74
C SER A 13 -21.74 3.02 -17.86
N SER A 14 -22.81 2.33 -18.32
CA SER A 14 -23.36 1.16 -17.65
C SER A 14 -22.39 -0.03 -17.68
N LEU A 15 -21.70 -0.25 -18.82
CA LEU A 15 -20.69 -1.29 -18.94
C LEU A 15 -19.48 -1.03 -18.03
N LEU A 16 -19.02 0.22 -17.94
CA LEU A 16 -17.95 0.61 -17.01
C LEU A 16 -18.36 0.43 -15.55
N TYR A 17 -19.62 0.73 -15.22
CA TYR A 17 -20.16 0.46 -13.88
C TYR A 17 -20.14 -1.03 -13.53
N VAL A 18 -20.58 -1.89 -14.46
CA VAL A 18 -20.52 -3.36 -14.28
C VAL A 18 -19.08 -3.82 -14.10
N LEU A 19 -18.16 -3.35 -14.94
CA LEU A 19 -16.73 -3.68 -14.85
C LEU A 19 -16.15 -3.23 -13.50
N SER A 20 -16.44 -2.01 -13.08
CA SER A 20 -16.00 -1.47 -11.80
C SER A 20 -16.51 -2.30 -10.61
N THR A 21 -17.76 -2.74 -10.67
CA THR A 21 -18.36 -3.59 -9.63
C THR A 21 -17.70 -4.96 -9.57
N LEU A 22 -17.44 -5.58 -10.73
CA LEU A 22 -16.73 -6.86 -10.80
C LEU A 22 -15.29 -6.75 -10.28
N LEU A 23 -14.60 -5.67 -10.62
CA LEU A 23 -13.26 -5.38 -10.13
C LEU A 23 -13.26 -5.16 -8.61
N GLN A 24 -14.22 -4.40 -8.09
CA GLN A 24 -14.40 -4.21 -6.65
C GLN A 24 -14.57 -5.55 -5.94
N LEU A 25 -15.50 -6.40 -6.39
CA LEU A 25 -15.74 -7.72 -5.79
C LEU A 25 -14.48 -8.60 -5.82
N THR A 26 -13.74 -8.55 -6.93
CA THR A 26 -12.47 -9.27 -7.07
C THR A 26 -11.42 -8.75 -6.10
N ALA A 27 -11.33 -7.42 -5.93
CA ALA A 27 -10.41 -6.78 -5.02
C ALA A 27 -10.77 -7.11 -3.56
N GLU A 28 -12.05 -7.00 -3.19
CA GLU A 28 -12.56 -7.34 -1.85
C GLU A 28 -12.27 -8.80 -1.50
N ARG A 29 -12.51 -9.73 -2.41
CA ARG A 29 -12.25 -11.16 -2.17
C ARG A 29 -10.76 -11.42 -1.90
N LYS A 30 -9.87 -10.87 -2.74
CA LYS A 30 -8.42 -11.04 -2.58
C LYS A 30 -7.88 -10.34 -1.34
N ALA A 31 -8.37 -9.12 -1.08
CA ALA A 31 -7.97 -8.37 0.09
C ALA A 31 -8.47 -9.03 1.38
N ALA A 32 -9.69 -9.58 1.42
CA ALA A 32 -10.20 -10.29 2.59
C ALA A 32 -9.33 -11.51 2.96
N GLU A 33 -8.86 -12.26 1.96
CA GLU A 33 -7.95 -13.39 2.17
C GLU A 33 -6.63 -12.94 2.82
N ILE A 34 -6.07 -11.83 2.34
CA ILE A 34 -4.76 -11.31 2.78
C ILE A 34 -4.86 -10.53 4.10
N LEU A 35 -5.82 -9.63 4.22
CA LEU A 35 -6.08 -8.81 5.41
C LEU A 35 -6.49 -9.65 6.62
N ARG A 36 -7.08 -10.83 6.43
CA ARG A 36 -7.39 -11.74 7.55
C ARG A 36 -6.16 -12.13 8.35
N ASN A 37 -4.98 -12.20 7.71
CA ASN A 37 -3.72 -12.54 8.34
C ASN A 37 -2.71 -11.38 8.30
N SER A 38 -3.08 -10.17 7.87
CA SER A 38 -2.14 -9.05 7.71
C SER A 38 -1.45 -8.69 9.01
N SER A 39 -2.19 -8.67 10.14
CA SER A 39 -1.62 -8.39 11.46
C SER A 39 -0.52 -9.37 11.82
N LYS A 40 -0.75 -10.67 11.61
CA LYS A 40 0.25 -11.72 11.86
C LYS A 40 1.50 -11.54 11.01
N VAL A 41 1.35 -11.20 9.73
CA VAL A 41 2.49 -10.96 8.82
C VAL A 41 3.28 -9.73 9.25
N ILE A 42 2.59 -8.64 9.62
CA ILE A 42 3.23 -7.42 10.12
C ILE A 42 3.96 -7.69 11.44
N ASP A 43 3.34 -8.43 12.35
CA ASP A 43 3.95 -8.77 13.64
C ASP A 43 5.16 -9.69 13.47
N LEU A 44 5.11 -10.67 12.56
CA LEU A 44 6.26 -11.48 12.17
C LEU A 44 7.41 -10.63 11.63
N ALA A 45 7.12 -9.69 10.73
CA ALA A 45 8.14 -8.80 10.17
C ALA A 45 8.75 -7.86 11.24
N LYS A 46 7.94 -7.38 12.20
CA LYS A 46 8.44 -6.63 13.36
C LYS A 46 9.35 -7.49 14.23
N ILE A 47 8.94 -8.71 14.54
CA ILE A 47 9.75 -9.66 15.32
C ILE A 47 11.06 -9.95 14.60
N GLU A 48 11.04 -10.15 13.28
CA GLU A 48 12.26 -10.37 12.48
C GLU A 48 13.22 -9.17 12.52
N SER A 49 12.68 -7.95 12.44
CA SER A 49 13.46 -6.72 12.60
C SER A 49 14.07 -6.60 14.00
N LEU A 50 13.29 -6.92 15.05
CA LEU A 50 13.78 -6.96 16.43
C LEU A 50 14.85 -8.03 16.64
N LEU A 51 14.67 -9.24 16.08
CA LEU A 51 15.66 -10.30 16.13
C LEU A 51 16.95 -9.90 15.41
N SER A 52 16.83 -9.19 14.29
CA SER A 52 18.00 -8.67 13.57
C SER A 52 18.71 -7.58 14.38
N LEU A 53 17.97 -6.70 15.06
CA LEU A 53 18.55 -5.74 15.99
C LEU A 53 19.26 -6.43 17.16
N ILE A 54 18.62 -7.42 17.79
CA ILE A 54 19.22 -8.19 18.88
C ILE A 54 20.49 -8.90 18.39
N HIS A 55 20.46 -9.53 17.21
CA HIS A 55 21.62 -10.20 16.64
C HIS A 55 22.77 -9.24 16.33
N ILE A 56 22.46 -8.04 15.82
CA ILE A 56 23.45 -6.98 15.61
C ILE A 56 24.09 -6.58 16.94
N LEU A 57 23.27 -6.31 17.95
CA LEU A 57 23.73 -5.91 19.29
C LEU A 57 24.48 -7.02 20.02
N SER A 58 24.16 -8.28 19.76
CA SER A 58 24.80 -9.44 20.36
C SER A 58 25.97 -9.98 19.53
N SER A 59 26.31 -9.36 18.39
CA SER A 59 27.47 -9.80 17.60
C SER A 59 28.75 -9.43 18.32
N ASP A 60 29.71 -10.35 18.39
CA ASP A 60 30.98 -10.15 19.09
C ASP A 60 31.68 -8.86 18.64
N ASN A 61 31.65 -8.58 17.33
CA ASN A 61 32.17 -7.32 16.77
C ASN A 61 31.46 -6.08 17.33
N MET A 62 30.14 -6.07 17.44
CA MET A 62 29.41 -4.89 17.92
C MET A 62 29.51 -4.73 19.43
N SER A 63 29.59 -5.84 20.17
CA SER A 63 29.88 -5.84 21.61
C SER A 63 31.26 -5.26 21.87
N GLU A 64 32.30 -5.68 21.14
CA GLU A 64 33.66 -5.15 21.24
C GLU A 64 33.74 -3.67 20.84
N ILE A 65 33.01 -3.24 19.80
CA ILE A 65 32.93 -1.83 19.39
C ILE A 65 32.22 -0.99 20.45
N LEU A 66 31.12 -1.48 21.03
CA LEU A 66 30.39 -0.76 22.11
C LEU A 66 31.20 -0.72 23.40
N GLU A 67 31.83 -1.82 23.81
CA GLU A 67 32.71 -1.85 24.97
C GLU A 67 33.93 -0.95 24.76
N GLY A 68 34.58 -1.01 23.60
CA GLY A 68 35.68 -0.12 23.24
C GLY A 68 35.29 1.36 23.26
N ALA A 69 34.10 1.70 22.74
CA ALA A 69 33.57 3.06 22.77
C ALA A 69 33.20 3.51 24.19
N ILE A 70 32.54 2.64 24.99
CA ILE A 70 32.13 2.93 26.37
C ILE A 70 33.34 3.06 27.29
N LEU A 71 34.41 2.28 27.07
CA LEU A 71 35.66 2.37 27.82
C LEU A 71 36.50 3.58 27.39
N ALA A 72 36.42 4.00 26.12
CA ALA A 72 37.16 5.16 25.63
C ALA A 72 36.67 6.51 26.17
N VAL A 73 35.36 6.65 26.42
CA VAL A 73 34.74 7.86 26.97
C VAL A 73 35.27 8.24 28.37
N PRO A 74 35.37 7.33 29.36
CA PRO A 74 35.92 7.63 30.68
C PRO A 74 37.46 7.68 30.72
N LEU A 75 38.18 7.09 29.75
CA LEU A 75 39.65 7.01 29.75
C LEU A 75 40.37 8.25 29.18
N LYS A 76 39.66 9.29 28.70
CA LYS A 76 40.25 10.46 28.03
C LYS A 76 41.27 10.05 26.95
N LEU A 77 40.95 9.06 26.14
CA LEU A 77 41.73 8.77 24.94
C LEU A 77 41.78 10.04 24.06
N PRO A 78 42.90 10.34 23.40
CA PRO A 78 42.98 11.42 22.44
C PRO A 78 41.84 11.28 21.43
N MET A 79 41.11 12.37 21.17
CA MET A 79 39.94 12.38 20.29
C MET A 79 40.25 11.72 18.92
N ASP A 80 41.49 11.85 18.45
CA ASP A 80 41.98 11.29 17.19
C ASP A 80 41.99 9.75 17.18
N ASP A 81 42.31 9.10 18.31
CA ASP A 81 42.33 7.63 18.41
C ASP A 81 40.92 7.05 18.47
N ALA A 82 39.99 7.75 19.12
CA ALA A 82 38.57 7.40 19.12
C ALA A 82 37.94 7.57 17.72
N ILE A 83 38.29 8.66 17.02
CA ILE A 83 37.84 8.90 15.63
C ILE A 83 38.39 7.82 14.69
N LYS A 84 39.66 7.44 14.84
CA LYS A 84 40.27 6.38 14.03
C LYS A 84 39.62 5.01 14.28
N PHE A 85 39.38 4.65 15.55
CA PHE A 85 38.68 3.42 15.91
C PHE A 85 37.25 3.35 15.35
N ILE A 86 36.51 4.46 15.40
CA ILE A 86 35.17 4.53 14.80
C ILE A 86 35.25 4.45 13.28
N SER A 87 36.20 5.16 12.64
CA SER A 87 36.40 5.15 11.19
C SER A 87 36.73 3.75 10.66
N ASP A 88 37.61 3.03 11.35
CA ASP A 88 38.06 1.69 10.96
C ASP A 88 36.92 0.66 11.05
N ASN A 89 35.97 0.85 11.98
CA ASN A 89 34.82 -0.03 12.19
C ASN A 89 33.51 0.47 11.52
N TRP A 90 33.52 1.66 10.94
CA TRP A 90 32.32 2.31 10.38
C TRP A 90 31.70 1.54 9.22
N SER A 91 32.52 0.92 8.37
CA SER A 91 32.04 0.13 7.21
C SER A 91 31.21 -1.08 7.66
N SER A 92 31.69 -1.80 8.67
CA SER A 92 30.98 -2.92 9.30
C SER A 92 29.69 -2.45 9.95
N PHE A 93 29.75 -1.38 10.75
CA PHE A 93 28.58 -0.78 11.39
C PHE A 93 27.51 -0.34 10.37
N LYS A 94 27.94 0.36 9.32
CA LYS A 94 27.08 0.83 8.25
C LYS A 94 26.34 -0.32 7.57
N SER A 95 27.02 -1.42 7.28
CA SER A 95 26.37 -2.59 6.65
C SER A 95 25.27 -3.20 7.53
N LEU A 96 25.48 -3.28 8.84
CA LEU A 96 24.49 -3.80 9.80
C LEU A 96 23.29 -2.85 9.92
N VAL A 97 23.54 -1.55 9.95
CA VAL A 97 22.51 -0.51 9.92
C VAL A 97 21.72 -0.55 8.61
N ASP A 98 22.37 -0.76 7.47
CA ASP A 98 21.70 -0.87 6.16
C ASP A 98 20.77 -2.09 6.11
N VAL A 99 21.18 -3.24 6.68
CA VAL A 99 20.33 -4.44 6.82
C VAL A 99 19.12 -4.15 7.71
N LEU A 100 19.32 -3.51 8.86
CA LEU A 100 18.24 -3.16 9.78
C LEU A 100 17.26 -2.18 9.13
N ASN A 101 17.77 -1.15 8.46
CA ASN A 101 16.97 -0.15 7.74
C ASN A 101 16.12 -0.81 6.65
N SER A 102 16.69 -1.76 5.89
CA SER A 102 15.93 -2.51 4.88
C SER A 102 14.77 -3.30 5.50
N LYS A 103 14.98 -3.93 6.67
CA LYS A 103 13.92 -4.67 7.37
C LYS A 103 12.83 -3.74 7.93
N ILE A 104 13.21 -2.60 8.50
CA ILE A 104 12.26 -1.58 8.97
C ILE A 104 11.47 -1.00 7.81
N GLU A 105 12.11 -0.73 6.66
CA GLU A 105 11.43 -0.25 5.46
C GLU A 105 10.39 -1.25 4.95
N LYS A 106 10.70 -2.55 4.94
CA LYS A 106 9.72 -3.61 4.60
C LYS A 106 8.50 -3.58 5.52
N VAL A 107 8.70 -3.44 6.84
CA VAL A 107 7.59 -3.34 7.82
C VAL A 107 6.75 -2.09 7.53
N ASN A 108 7.38 -0.93 7.36
CA ASN A 108 6.68 0.32 7.05
C ASN A 108 5.88 0.22 5.75
N LYS A 109 6.45 -0.41 4.73
CA LYS A 109 5.78 -0.64 3.45
C LYS A 109 4.58 -1.58 3.58
N LEU A 110 4.66 -2.63 4.38
CA LEU A 110 3.52 -3.51 4.66
C LEU A 110 2.38 -2.77 5.36
N VAL A 111 2.68 -1.98 6.39
CA VAL A 111 1.69 -1.16 7.11
C VAL A 111 1.03 -0.14 6.18
N PHE A 112 1.83 0.54 5.35
CA PHE A 112 1.33 1.47 4.35
C PHE A 112 0.37 0.79 3.36
N LEU A 113 0.79 -0.33 2.76
CA LEU A 113 -0.03 -1.09 1.81
C LEU A 113 -1.34 -1.60 2.46
N GLU A 114 -1.31 -2.04 3.71
CA GLU A 114 -2.52 -2.45 4.43
C GLU A 114 -3.55 -1.32 4.51
N ASN A 115 -3.09 -0.13 4.90
CA ASN A 115 -3.95 1.05 5.03
C ASN A 115 -4.48 1.53 3.67
N GLU A 116 -3.64 1.52 2.64
CA GLU A 116 -4.04 1.88 1.27
C GLU A 116 -5.06 0.90 0.70
N ILE A 117 -4.90 -0.41 0.91
CA ILE A 117 -5.88 -1.41 0.47
C ILE A 117 -7.24 -1.16 1.15
N LYS A 118 -7.25 -0.98 2.47
CA LYS A 118 -8.49 -0.71 3.24
C LYS A 118 -9.19 0.58 2.77
N THR A 119 -8.42 1.64 2.58
CA THR A 119 -8.94 2.95 2.16
C THR A 119 -9.44 2.91 0.72
N SER A 120 -8.67 2.30 -0.19
CA SER A 120 -9.03 2.17 -1.60
C SER A 120 -10.30 1.34 -1.79
N LEU A 121 -10.43 0.19 -1.12
CA LEU A 121 -11.64 -0.64 -1.18
C LEU A 121 -12.88 0.13 -0.68
N ARG A 122 -12.75 0.86 0.43
CA ARG A 122 -13.84 1.69 0.96
C ARG A 122 -14.24 2.78 -0.04
N ASN A 123 -13.26 3.46 -0.64
CA ASN A 123 -13.52 4.52 -1.61
C ASN A 123 -14.20 3.98 -2.87
N VAL A 124 -13.73 2.85 -3.42
CA VAL A 124 -14.37 2.19 -4.57
C VAL A 124 -15.82 1.81 -4.24
N SER A 125 -16.08 1.26 -3.05
CA SER A 125 -17.44 0.91 -2.60
C SER A 125 -18.37 2.13 -2.56
N ILE A 126 -17.88 3.26 -2.01
CA ILE A 126 -18.64 4.51 -1.96
C ILE A 126 -18.90 5.05 -3.38
N ILE A 127 -17.87 5.05 -4.24
CA ILE A 127 -17.97 5.51 -5.62
C ILE A 127 -18.98 4.67 -6.41
N ASN A 128 -18.94 3.35 -6.29
CA ASN A 128 -19.88 2.48 -7.00
C ASN A 128 -21.33 2.67 -6.51
N LYS A 129 -21.56 2.92 -5.21
CA LYS A 129 -22.90 3.30 -4.72
C LYS A 129 -23.38 4.62 -5.33
N LEU A 130 -22.50 5.61 -5.43
CA LEU A 130 -22.81 6.91 -6.03
C LEU A 130 -23.09 6.78 -7.54
N LEU A 131 -22.32 5.97 -8.25
CA LEU A 131 -22.53 5.66 -9.67
C LEU A 131 -23.92 5.04 -9.93
N LEU A 132 -24.35 4.12 -9.07
CA LEU A 132 -25.68 3.52 -9.17
C LEU A 132 -26.78 4.59 -9.06
N ILE A 133 -26.67 5.50 -8.10
CA ILE A 133 -27.63 6.60 -7.90
C ILE A 133 -27.66 7.50 -9.14
N LEU A 134 -26.49 7.85 -9.69
CA LEU A 134 -26.38 8.68 -10.89
C LEU A 134 -26.98 8.01 -12.13
N LEU A 135 -26.74 6.70 -12.32
CA LEU A 135 -27.34 5.93 -13.41
C LEU A 135 -28.87 5.88 -13.30
N LEU A 136 -29.39 5.58 -12.11
CA LEU A 136 -30.83 5.56 -11.85
C LEU A 136 -31.47 6.94 -12.06
N SER A 137 -30.81 8.01 -11.60
CA SER A 137 -31.27 9.38 -11.79
C SER A 137 -31.30 9.77 -13.27
N SER A 138 -30.28 9.35 -14.04
CA SER A 138 -30.24 9.55 -15.50
C SER A 138 -31.42 8.87 -16.19
N ILE A 139 -31.73 7.62 -15.80
CA ILE A 139 -32.88 6.88 -16.35
C ILE A 139 -34.21 7.59 -16.04
N ILE A 140 -34.40 8.05 -14.80
CA ILE A 140 -35.61 8.80 -14.40
C ILE A 140 -35.74 10.09 -15.21
N LEU A 141 -34.64 10.83 -15.39
CA LEU A 141 -34.64 12.07 -16.17
C LEU A 141 -35.04 11.83 -17.62
N ILE A 142 -34.59 10.74 -18.23
CA ILE A 142 -35.00 10.33 -19.58
C ILE A 142 -36.50 10.06 -19.63
N LEU A 143 -37.04 9.33 -18.65
CA LEU A 143 -38.49 9.05 -18.57
C LEU A 143 -39.32 10.33 -18.41
N THR A 144 -38.78 11.35 -17.74
CA THR A 144 -39.42 12.68 -17.60
C THR A 144 -39.14 13.63 -18.78
N ASN A 145 -38.57 13.13 -19.88
CA ASN A 145 -38.21 13.88 -21.08
C ASN A 145 -37.18 15.02 -20.86
N GLN A 146 -36.38 14.95 -19.80
CA GLN A 146 -35.29 15.89 -19.49
C GLN A 146 -33.95 15.42 -20.10
N ILE A 147 -33.89 15.37 -21.43
CA ILE A 147 -32.78 14.76 -22.18
C ILE A 147 -31.43 15.45 -21.92
N VAL A 148 -31.40 16.78 -21.90
CA VAL A 148 -30.15 17.56 -21.74
C VAL A 148 -29.53 17.34 -20.35
N THR A 149 -30.35 17.38 -19.30
CA THR A 149 -29.91 17.13 -17.92
C THR A 149 -29.41 15.69 -17.75
N SER A 150 -30.12 14.73 -18.34
CA SER A 150 -29.66 13.34 -18.34
C SER A 150 -28.34 13.16 -19.08
N PHE A 151 -28.08 13.92 -20.15
CA PHE A 151 -26.82 13.82 -20.88
C PHE A 151 -25.64 14.28 -20.03
N LEU A 152 -25.78 15.42 -19.34
CA LEU A 152 -24.75 15.90 -18.42
C LEU A 152 -24.47 14.91 -17.28
N LEU A 153 -25.52 14.33 -16.69
CA LEU A 153 -25.40 13.32 -15.64
C LEU A 153 -24.69 12.05 -16.14
N SER A 154 -25.00 11.61 -17.37
CA SER A 154 -24.33 10.46 -18.00
C SER A 154 -22.84 10.74 -18.25
N GLY A 155 -22.48 11.98 -18.64
CA GLY A 155 -21.11 12.46 -18.77
C GLY A 155 -20.32 12.36 -17.46
N LEU A 156 -20.90 12.83 -16.36
CA LEU A 156 -20.31 12.73 -15.02
C LEU A 156 -20.16 11.27 -14.57
N THR A 157 -21.19 10.47 -14.82
CA THR A 157 -21.18 9.03 -14.50
C THR A 157 -20.04 8.32 -15.22
N PHE A 158 -19.81 8.62 -16.50
CA PHE A 158 -18.69 8.07 -17.25
C PHE A 158 -17.33 8.39 -16.61
N GLY A 159 -17.09 9.66 -16.27
CA GLY A 159 -15.81 10.09 -15.66
C GLY A 159 -15.57 9.44 -14.30
N ILE A 160 -16.60 9.38 -13.46
CA ILE A 160 -16.53 8.75 -12.13
C ILE A 160 -16.33 7.23 -12.27
N SER A 161 -16.98 6.58 -13.24
CA SER A 161 -16.81 5.16 -13.53
C SER A 161 -15.38 4.82 -13.93
N LEU A 162 -14.76 5.65 -14.79
CA LEU A 162 -13.37 5.48 -15.17
C LEU A 162 -12.42 5.56 -13.95
N MET A 163 -12.64 6.55 -13.08
CA MET A 163 -11.86 6.70 -11.85
C MET A 163 -12.04 5.48 -10.92
N SER A 164 -13.26 4.95 -10.82
CA SER A 164 -13.55 3.75 -10.01
C SER A 164 -12.82 2.51 -10.53
N VAL A 165 -12.75 2.34 -11.85
CA VAL A 165 -11.96 1.27 -12.48
C VAL A 165 -10.48 1.41 -12.15
N ILE A 166 -9.90 2.61 -12.29
CA ILE A 166 -8.48 2.87 -11.99
C ILE A 166 -8.17 2.57 -10.53
N LEU A 167 -9.01 3.04 -9.60
CA LEU A 167 -8.85 2.77 -8.17
C LEU A 167 -8.95 1.27 -7.86
N SER A 168 -9.90 0.57 -8.48
CA SER A 168 -10.06 -0.88 -8.30
C SER A 168 -8.84 -1.66 -8.80
N VAL A 169 -8.29 -1.30 -9.96
CA VAL A 169 -7.06 -1.90 -10.49
C VAL A 169 -5.87 -1.64 -9.57
N THR A 170 -5.76 -0.40 -9.07
CA THR A 170 -4.71 -0.01 -8.11
C THR A 170 -4.82 -0.81 -6.81
N SER A 171 -6.03 -0.99 -6.27
CA SER A 171 -6.27 -1.83 -5.09
C SER A 171 -5.82 -3.28 -5.29
N ILE A 172 -6.12 -3.87 -6.46
CA ILE A 172 -5.66 -5.21 -6.83
C ILE A 172 -4.12 -5.26 -6.88
N ARG A 173 -3.47 -4.22 -7.43
CA ARG A 173 -2.02 -4.12 -7.48
C ARG A 173 -1.40 -4.08 -6.08
N TYR A 174 -1.90 -3.22 -5.19
CA TYR A 174 -1.42 -3.14 -3.81
C TYR A 174 -1.63 -4.44 -3.05
N THR A 175 -2.76 -5.10 -3.25
CA THR A 175 -3.05 -6.41 -2.66
C THR A 175 -2.03 -7.47 -3.10
N ARG A 176 -1.64 -7.49 -4.39
CA ARG A 176 -0.58 -8.38 -4.89
C ARG A 176 0.79 -8.04 -4.30
N GLU A 177 1.10 -6.76 -4.18
CA GLU A 177 2.38 -6.29 -3.64
C GLU A 177 2.52 -6.64 -2.15
N PHE A 178 1.45 -6.45 -1.36
CA PHE A 178 1.41 -6.87 0.04
C PHE A 178 1.66 -8.38 0.17
N LYS A 179 0.99 -9.20 -0.66
CA LYS A 179 1.21 -10.65 -0.66
C LYS A 179 2.66 -11.01 -0.97
N ARG A 180 3.27 -10.39 -1.99
CA ARG A 180 4.65 -10.67 -2.38
C ARG A 180 5.65 -10.33 -1.28
N ILE A 181 5.48 -9.19 -0.61
CA ILE A 181 6.37 -8.77 0.49
C ILE A 181 6.11 -9.67 1.72
N GLY A 182 4.84 -9.96 2.03
CA GLY A 182 4.48 -10.87 3.13
C GLY A 182 5.07 -12.27 2.96
N GLU A 183 5.06 -12.82 1.75
CA GLU A 183 5.70 -14.11 1.46
C GLU A 183 7.23 -14.08 1.64
N SER A 184 7.90 -12.96 1.30
CA SER A 184 9.35 -12.82 1.55
C SER A 184 9.68 -12.81 3.05
N CYS A 185 8.84 -12.17 3.88
CA CYS A 185 9.03 -12.16 5.33
C CYS A 185 8.80 -13.54 5.97
N ILE A 186 7.92 -14.37 5.40
CA ILE A 186 7.65 -15.72 5.91
C ILE A 186 8.76 -16.70 5.50
N LYS A 187 9.35 -16.53 4.32
CA LYS A 187 10.36 -17.44 3.78
C LYS A 187 11.79 -17.17 4.27
N GLY A 188 12.05 -15.98 4.84
CA GLY A 188 13.34 -15.64 5.44
C GLY A 188 14.48 -15.52 4.41
N ASP A 189 14.25 -14.70 3.36
CA ASP A 189 15.32 -14.29 2.43
C ASP A 189 16.31 -13.32 3.09
#